data_AF-A0A9E6JYK9-F1
#
_entry.id   AF-A0A9E6JYK9-F1
#
_cell.length_a   1.000
_cell.length_b   1.000
_cell.length_c   1.000
_cell.angle_alpha   90.00
_cell.angle_beta   90.00
_cell.angle_gamma   90.00
#
_symmetry.space_group_name_H-M   'P 1'
#
loop_
_entity.id
_entity.type
_entity.pdbx_description
1 polymer ?
#
loop_
_entity_poly.entity_id
_entity_poly.type
_entity_poly.pdbx_seq_one_letter_code
_entity_poly.pdbx_strand_id
1 'polypeptide(L)'
;MVKLIKPFFGSLILLLVCSNMSYAQGQSTSLNYSQVFRLGVGMIRIAEPGQLADTLNLWGDINMPGRYLVPRGTKVPELLSYAQGPSRLVSGNNEQGWSDVRLEINIARFDQKEKKEMVSSYKYYYFEPLPKELYEYKLRNDDIISVQVRRNAVLADYINILAPVISSIATALLAYVSIRKM
;
A
#
# COMPACT_ATOMS: atom_id res chain seq x y z
N MET A 1 -13.55 13.40 -51.78
CA MET A 1 -12.99 12.41 -50.82
C MET A 1 -12.43 12.99 -49.52
N VAL A 2 -11.95 14.25 -49.46
CA VAL A 2 -11.36 14.84 -48.22
C VAL A 2 -12.39 15.16 -47.11
N LYS A 3 -13.69 15.28 -47.44
CA LYS A 3 -14.74 15.65 -46.47
C LYS A 3 -15.19 14.52 -45.53
N LEU A 4 -14.94 13.24 -45.88
CA LEU A 4 -15.36 12.08 -45.07
C LEU A 4 -14.31 11.59 -44.06
N ILE A 5 -13.05 12.03 -44.22
CA ILE A 5 -11.93 11.62 -43.35
C ILE A 5 -11.93 12.38 -42.01
N LYS A 6 -12.42 13.64 -42.01
CA LYS A 6 -12.50 14.48 -40.79
C LYS A 6 -13.40 13.92 -39.68
N PRO A 7 -14.63 13.41 -39.94
CA PRO A 7 -15.46 12.83 -38.89
C PRO A 7 -14.90 11.50 -38.36
N PHE A 8 -14.20 10.72 -39.19
CA PHE A 8 -13.65 9.42 -38.80
C PHE A 8 -12.46 9.58 -37.84
N PHE A 9 -11.58 10.55 -38.11
CA PHE A 9 -10.46 10.87 -37.22
C PHE A 9 -10.95 11.43 -35.87
N GLY A 10 -12.02 12.26 -35.90
CA GLY A 10 -12.69 12.72 -34.68
C GLY A 10 -13.31 11.59 -33.87
N SER A 11 -13.95 10.62 -34.54
CA SER A 11 -14.53 9.43 -33.89
C SER A 11 -13.45 8.53 -33.28
N LEU A 12 -12.29 8.37 -33.92
CA LEU A 12 -11.18 7.56 -33.40
C LEU A 12 -10.54 8.19 -32.16
N ILE A 13 -10.36 9.51 -32.17
CA ILE A 13 -9.89 10.27 -31.01
C ILE A 13 -10.92 10.16 -29.86
N LEU A 14 -12.21 10.27 -30.16
CA LEU A 14 -13.27 10.13 -29.17
C LEU A 14 -13.29 8.71 -28.56
N LEU A 15 -13.09 7.67 -29.36
CA LEU A 15 -13.02 6.27 -28.91
C LEU A 15 -11.79 6.00 -28.03
N LEU A 16 -10.63 6.58 -28.38
CA LEU A 16 -9.41 6.50 -27.56
C LEU A 16 -9.56 7.24 -26.22
N VAL A 17 -10.27 8.37 -26.19
CA VAL A 17 -10.57 9.09 -24.94
C VAL A 17 -11.56 8.28 -24.08
N CYS A 18 -12.59 7.69 -24.69
CA CYS A 18 -13.57 6.87 -23.96
C CYS A 18 -13.01 5.53 -23.47
N SER A 19 -12.10 4.87 -24.20
CA SER A 19 -11.49 3.61 -23.73
C SER A 19 -10.58 3.83 -22.51
N ASN A 20 -9.95 5.01 -22.41
CA ASN A 20 -9.19 5.39 -21.22
C ASN A 20 -10.09 5.68 -20.00
N MET A 21 -11.37 6.05 -20.21
CA MET A 21 -12.31 6.21 -19.08
C MET A 21 -12.62 4.87 -18.40
N SER A 22 -12.71 3.77 -19.15
CA SER A 22 -12.93 2.44 -18.55
C SER A 22 -11.72 1.95 -17.74
N TYR A 23 -10.50 2.29 -18.15
CA TYR A 23 -9.28 2.02 -17.36
C TYR A 23 -9.10 3.00 -16.19
N ALA A 24 -9.59 4.24 -16.30
CA ALA A 24 -9.69 5.17 -15.16
C ALA A 24 -10.76 4.74 -14.14
N GLN A 25 -11.83 4.09 -14.60
CA GLN A 25 -12.90 3.54 -13.74
C GLN A 25 -12.53 2.19 -13.12
N GLY A 26 -11.68 1.38 -13.76
CA GLY A 26 -11.08 0.17 -13.18
C GLY A 26 -10.05 0.44 -12.07
N GLN A 27 -9.58 1.69 -11.97
CA GLN A 27 -8.72 2.18 -10.89
C GLN A 27 -9.50 3.04 -9.88
N SER A 28 -10.83 2.93 -9.86
CA SER A 28 -11.68 3.59 -8.86
C SER A 28 -11.96 2.71 -7.64
N THR A 29 -11.53 1.43 -7.64
CA THR A 29 -11.71 0.51 -6.51
C THR A 29 -10.59 0.60 -5.46
N SER A 30 -9.73 1.62 -5.54
CA SER A 30 -8.70 1.90 -4.52
C SER A 30 -8.62 3.36 -4.07
N LEU A 31 -9.63 4.19 -4.38
CA LEU A 31 -9.75 5.56 -3.84
C LEU A 31 -10.62 5.62 -2.57
N ASN A 32 -10.50 4.63 -1.69
CA ASN A 32 -11.19 4.58 -0.39
C ASN A 32 -10.21 4.59 0.80
N TYR A 33 -9.21 5.48 0.80
CA TYR A 33 -8.41 5.75 2.01
C TYR A 33 -8.16 7.24 2.30
N SER A 34 -8.87 8.18 1.67
CA SER A 34 -8.81 9.60 2.07
C SER A 34 -9.81 9.97 3.18
N GLN A 35 -10.64 9.04 3.66
CA GLN A 35 -11.48 9.25 4.86
C GLN A 35 -10.77 8.96 6.19
N VAL A 36 -9.46 8.69 6.18
CA VAL A 36 -8.64 8.57 7.41
C VAL A 36 -8.25 9.96 7.97
N PHE A 37 -8.86 11.04 7.49
CA PHE A 37 -8.92 12.29 8.26
C PHE A 37 -10.04 12.23 9.31
N ARG A 38 -10.03 11.16 10.13
CA ARG A 38 -10.66 11.19 11.44
C ARG A 38 -9.66 11.89 12.37
N LEU A 39 -9.76 13.21 12.48
CA LEU A 39 -9.09 14.04 13.51
C LEU A 39 -9.52 13.68 14.97
N GLY A 40 -9.95 12.44 15.20
CA GLY A 40 -10.44 11.89 16.45
C GLY A 40 -10.52 10.36 16.43
N VAL A 41 -9.54 9.66 15.81
CA VAL A 41 -9.40 8.22 16.10
C VAL A 41 -8.95 8.10 17.55
N GLY A 42 -9.89 7.68 18.40
CA GLY A 42 -9.65 7.44 19.81
C GLY A 42 -8.42 6.58 20.01
N MET A 43 -7.60 6.96 20.97
CA MET A 43 -6.49 6.15 21.46
C MET A 43 -7.00 4.74 21.78
N ILE A 44 -6.41 3.73 21.16
CA ILE A 44 -6.74 2.33 21.40
C ILE A 44 -6.09 1.95 22.72
N ARG A 45 -6.91 1.85 23.76
CA ARG A 45 -6.44 1.51 25.11
C ARG A 45 -6.38 0.00 25.27
N ILE A 46 -5.16 -0.51 25.44
CA ILE A 46 -4.88 -1.89 25.81
C ILE A 46 -4.49 -1.98 27.30
N ALA A 47 -3.85 -0.94 27.83
CA ALA A 47 -3.47 -0.89 29.24
C ALA A 47 -4.69 -0.77 30.17
N GLU A 48 -4.64 -1.50 31.28
CA GLU A 48 -5.67 -1.46 32.31
C GLU A 48 -5.64 -0.12 33.09
N PRO A 49 -6.78 0.32 33.66
CA PRO A 49 -6.80 1.49 34.53
C PRO A 49 -5.85 1.33 35.73
N GLY A 50 -4.98 2.30 35.95
CA GLY A 50 -3.99 2.28 37.05
C GLY A 50 -2.67 1.57 36.70
N GLN A 51 -2.55 0.96 35.52
CA GLN A 51 -1.31 0.37 35.03
C GLN A 51 -0.40 1.46 34.41
N LEU A 52 0.92 1.35 34.63
CA LEU A 52 1.89 2.18 33.90
C LEU A 52 1.83 1.84 32.41
N ALA A 53 1.61 2.84 31.58
CA ALA A 53 1.37 2.68 30.15
C ALA A 53 2.23 3.64 29.32
N ASP A 54 2.66 3.16 28.17
CA ASP A 54 3.34 3.96 27.15
C ASP A 54 2.37 4.22 25.98
N THR A 55 2.46 5.41 25.41
CA THR A 55 1.69 5.77 24.23
C THR A 55 2.54 5.56 22.98
N LEU A 56 2.08 4.75 22.04
CA LEU A 56 2.82 4.38 20.83
C LEU A 56 2.00 4.73 19.58
N ASN A 57 2.68 5.07 18.49
CA ASN A 57 2.03 5.34 17.21
C ASN A 57 2.37 4.22 16.22
N LEU A 58 1.36 3.60 15.61
CA LEU A 58 1.54 2.48 14.70
C LEU A 58 0.89 2.77 13.34
N TRP A 59 1.70 2.86 12.30
CA TRP A 59 1.30 3.28 10.96
C TRP A 59 1.71 2.26 9.88
N GLY A 60 1.18 2.44 8.68
CA GLY A 60 1.55 1.66 7.49
C GLY A 60 0.60 0.51 7.18
N ASP A 61 1.14 -0.55 6.56
CA ASP A 61 0.43 -1.73 6.06
C ASP A 61 0.07 -2.68 7.22
N ILE A 62 -0.83 -2.22 8.09
CA ILE A 62 -1.32 -2.92 9.27
C ILE A 62 -2.85 -2.86 9.31
N ASN A 63 -3.50 -3.90 9.84
CA ASN A 63 -4.96 -3.98 9.82
C ASN A 63 -5.63 -2.88 10.68
N MET A 64 -5.02 -2.50 11.81
CA MET A 64 -5.55 -1.47 12.69
C MET A 64 -4.47 -0.40 13.01
N PRO A 65 -4.21 0.56 12.11
CA PRO A 65 -3.27 1.65 12.39
C PRO A 65 -3.87 2.65 13.38
N GLY A 66 -3.03 3.30 14.19
CA GLY A 66 -3.49 4.31 15.13
C GLY A 66 -2.53 4.56 16.30
N ARG A 67 -3.04 5.29 17.30
CA ARG A 67 -2.34 5.55 18.56
C ARG A 67 -2.79 4.55 19.62
N TYR A 68 -1.83 3.83 20.18
CA TYR A 68 -2.06 2.78 21.16
C TYR A 68 -1.57 3.22 22.54
N LEU A 69 -2.36 2.94 23.58
CA LEU A 69 -1.94 3.05 24.97
C LEU A 69 -1.75 1.63 25.50
N VAL A 70 -0.50 1.19 25.58
CA VAL A 70 -0.12 -0.17 25.92
C VAL A 70 0.57 -0.23 27.28
N PRO A 71 0.53 -1.37 27.97
CA PRO A 71 1.34 -1.59 29.16
C PRO A 71 2.81 -1.26 28.94
N ARG A 72 3.46 -0.67 29.94
CA ARG A 72 4.88 -0.40 29.88
C ARG A 72 5.66 -1.71 29.73
N GLY A 73 6.58 -1.74 28.77
CA GLY A 73 7.37 -2.93 28.45
C GLY A 73 6.77 -3.83 27.38
N THR A 74 5.63 -3.46 26.77
CA THR A 74 5.12 -4.11 25.57
C THR A 74 6.20 -4.17 24.48
N LYS A 75 6.30 -5.33 23.83
CA LYS A 75 7.25 -5.59 22.74
C LYS A 75 6.63 -5.32 21.38
N VAL A 76 7.47 -5.20 20.35
CA VAL A 76 7.01 -4.97 18.97
C VAL A 76 6.04 -6.07 18.48
N PRO A 77 6.32 -7.38 18.67
CA PRO A 77 5.42 -8.43 18.18
C PRO A 77 4.05 -8.43 18.90
N GLU A 78 4.03 -8.04 20.18
CA GLU A 78 2.81 -7.89 20.97
C GLU A 78 1.96 -6.72 20.47
N LEU A 79 2.59 -5.56 20.22
CA LEU A 79 1.92 -4.40 19.63
C LEU A 79 1.32 -4.74 18.26
N LEU A 80 2.06 -5.45 17.41
CA LEU A 80 1.55 -5.89 16.11
C LEU A 80 0.36 -6.84 16.26
N SER A 81 0.38 -7.70 17.28
CA SER A 81 -0.72 -8.61 17.58
C SER A 81 -1.97 -7.85 18.04
N TYR A 82 -1.84 -6.81 18.88
CA TYR A 82 -2.95 -5.91 19.24
C TYR A 82 -3.54 -5.19 18.02
N ALA A 83 -2.70 -4.86 17.06
CA ALA A 83 -3.09 -4.23 15.80
C ALA A 83 -3.57 -5.20 14.71
N GLN A 84 -3.81 -6.46 15.09
CA GLN A 84 -4.28 -7.56 14.22
C GLN A 84 -3.30 -7.92 13.09
N GLY A 85 -2.01 -7.63 13.28
CA GLY A 85 -0.93 -8.00 12.36
C GLY A 85 -0.89 -7.21 11.04
N PRO A 86 0.14 -7.43 10.22
CA PRO A 86 0.30 -6.77 8.93
C PRO A 86 -0.91 -7.01 8.01
N SER A 87 -1.32 -5.98 7.28
CA SER A 87 -2.44 -6.10 6.34
C SER A 87 -2.03 -6.91 5.12
N ARG A 88 -2.97 -7.69 4.58
CA ARG A 88 -2.77 -8.39 3.29
C ARG A 88 -2.60 -7.36 2.18
N LEU A 89 -1.60 -7.57 1.32
CA LEU A 89 -1.53 -6.86 0.04
C LEU A 89 -2.68 -7.36 -0.84
N VAL A 90 -3.76 -6.59 -0.91
CA VAL A 90 -4.86 -6.86 -1.85
C VAL A 90 -4.39 -6.39 -3.23
N SER A 91 -3.69 -7.27 -3.96
CA SER A 91 -3.43 -7.07 -5.39
C SER A 91 -4.50 -7.79 -6.19
N GLY A 92 -5.14 -7.08 -7.11
CA GLY A 92 -6.46 -7.40 -7.67
C GLY A 92 -6.62 -8.70 -8.47
N ASN A 93 -5.63 -9.59 -8.53
CA ASN A 93 -5.73 -10.87 -9.24
C ASN A 93 -4.76 -11.90 -8.65
N ASN A 94 -4.87 -12.26 -7.36
CA ASN A 94 -4.56 -13.59 -6.79
C ASN A 94 -4.51 -13.52 -5.26
N GLU A 95 -5.05 -14.56 -4.62
CA GLU A 95 -4.69 -14.97 -3.24
C GLU A 95 -3.22 -15.44 -3.22
N GLN A 96 -2.29 -14.54 -3.57
CA GLN A 96 -0.88 -14.85 -3.65
C GLN A 96 -0.37 -15.17 -2.24
N GLY A 97 0.12 -16.38 -2.06
CA GLY A 97 0.57 -16.89 -0.77
C GLY A 97 1.61 -15.99 -0.12
N TRP A 98 1.54 -15.90 1.22
CA TRP A 98 2.46 -15.14 2.06
C TRP A 98 3.95 -15.53 1.94
N SER A 99 4.26 -16.54 1.11
CA SER A 99 5.61 -17.09 0.94
C SER A 99 6.61 -16.09 0.37
N ASP A 100 6.18 -15.12 -0.45
CA ASP A 100 7.09 -14.14 -1.07
C ASP A 100 6.94 -12.72 -0.51
N VAL A 101 6.30 -12.62 0.66
CA VAL A 101 6.05 -11.33 1.31
C VAL A 101 7.23 -10.97 2.21
N ARG A 102 7.79 -9.78 2.00
CA ARG A 102 8.82 -9.17 2.86
C ARG A 102 8.17 -8.12 3.76
N LEU A 103 8.41 -8.24 5.06
CA LEU A 103 8.03 -7.25 6.05
C LEU A 103 9.21 -6.32 6.32
N GLU A 104 8.93 -5.03 6.38
CA GLU A 104 9.86 -4.00 6.79
C GLU A 104 9.24 -3.22 7.95
N ILE A 105 9.84 -3.32 9.14
CA ILE A 105 9.42 -2.62 10.35
C ILE A 105 10.45 -1.54 10.65
N ASN A 106 10.00 -0.28 10.67
CA ASN A 106 10.84 0.82 11.09
C ASN A 106 10.32 1.42 12.39
N ILE A 107 11.20 1.55 13.37
CA ILE A 107 10.90 2.17 14.66
C ILE A 107 11.68 3.48 14.73
N ALA A 108 10.96 4.58 14.73
CA ALA A 108 11.50 5.93 14.78
C ALA A 108 11.25 6.55 16.16
N ARG A 109 12.28 7.21 16.69
CA ARG A 109 12.23 7.96 17.95
C ARG A 109 12.93 9.30 17.77
N PHE A 110 12.25 10.36 18.17
CA PHE A 110 12.88 11.68 18.24
C PHE A 110 13.55 11.89 19.60
N ASP A 111 14.87 12.09 19.62
CA ASP A 111 15.59 12.49 20.82
C ASP A 111 15.61 14.02 20.93
N GLN A 112 14.90 14.55 21.93
CA GLN A 112 14.82 15.99 22.17
C GLN A 112 16.16 16.62 22.57
N LYS A 113 17.07 15.85 23.20
CA LYS A 113 18.37 16.37 23.65
C LYS A 113 19.32 16.56 22.48
N GLU A 114 19.39 15.56 21.60
CA GLU A 114 20.26 15.60 20.43
C GLU A 114 19.59 16.26 19.21
N LYS A 115 18.27 16.50 19.27
CA LYS A 115 17.43 16.95 18.15
C LYS A 115 17.58 16.07 16.91
N LYS A 116 17.74 14.76 17.12
CA LYS A 116 17.95 13.77 16.07
C LYS A 116 16.88 12.69 16.14
N GLU A 117 16.51 12.22 14.96
CA GLU A 117 15.64 11.05 14.82
C GLU A 117 16.51 9.79 14.75
N MET A 118 16.28 8.88 15.68
CA MET A 118 16.88 7.54 15.65
C MET A 118 15.89 6.60 14.97
N VAL A 119 16.33 5.96 13.89
CA VAL A 119 15.52 5.00 13.14
C VAL A 119 16.18 3.64 13.17
N SER A 120 15.46 2.62 13.62
CA SER A 120 15.87 1.21 13.54
C SER A 120 14.99 0.51 12.51
N SER A 121 15.61 -0.11 11.50
CA SER A 121 14.92 -0.78 10.40
C SER A 121 15.20 -2.28 10.41
N TYR A 122 14.14 -3.07 10.36
CA TYR A 122 14.21 -4.53 10.38
C TYR A 122 13.47 -5.08 9.17
N LYS A 123 14.16 -5.94 8.39
CA LYS A 123 13.62 -6.53 7.16
C LYS A 123 13.72 -8.04 7.26
N TYR A 124 12.62 -8.73 7.03
CA TYR A 124 12.56 -10.19 7.07
C TYR A 124 11.41 -10.70 6.20
N TYR A 125 11.47 -11.95 5.76
CA TYR A 125 10.35 -12.56 5.06
C TYR A 125 9.29 -13.05 6.04
N TYR A 126 8.03 -13.08 5.62
CA TYR A 126 6.92 -13.48 6.50
C TYR A 126 7.06 -14.91 7.03
N PHE A 127 7.66 -15.82 6.25
CA PHE A 127 7.90 -17.21 6.65
C PHE A 127 9.15 -17.40 7.52
N GLU A 128 9.99 -16.38 7.64
CA GLU A 128 11.18 -16.42 8.48
C GLU A 128 10.82 -16.14 9.95
N PRO A 129 11.60 -16.67 10.90
CA PRO A 129 11.44 -16.29 12.30
C PRO A 129 11.65 -14.78 12.47
N LEU A 130 10.85 -14.16 13.35
CA LEU A 130 11.03 -12.74 13.66
C LEU A 130 12.47 -12.47 14.15
N PRO A 131 13.12 -11.39 13.66
CA PRO A 131 14.41 -10.94 14.14
C PRO A 131 14.45 -10.82 15.68
N LYS A 132 15.52 -11.31 16.31
CA LYS A 132 15.69 -11.31 17.78
C LYS A 132 15.63 -9.89 18.34
N GLU A 133 16.15 -8.95 17.58
CA GLU A 133 16.19 -7.53 17.90
C GLU A 133 14.79 -6.96 18.13
N LEU A 134 13.76 -7.46 17.44
CA LEU A 134 12.37 -7.01 17.66
C LEU A 134 11.78 -7.50 18.98
N TYR A 135 12.24 -8.64 19.50
CA TYR A 135 11.84 -9.15 20.81
C TYR A 135 12.56 -8.44 21.97
N GLU A 136 13.76 -7.93 21.69
CA GLU A 136 14.62 -7.25 22.66
C GLU A 136 14.40 -5.73 22.65
N TYR A 137 13.87 -5.18 21.55
CA TYR A 137 13.61 -3.75 21.42
C TYR A 137 12.60 -3.29 22.48
N LYS A 138 13.05 -2.34 23.31
CA LYS A 138 12.21 -1.71 24.33
C LYS A 138 11.53 -0.49 23.74
N LEU A 139 10.24 -0.66 23.41
CA LEU A 139 9.37 0.43 23.04
C LEU A 139 9.26 1.44 24.19
N ARG A 140 9.19 2.73 23.83
CA ARG A 140 9.06 3.85 24.76
C ARG A 140 7.97 4.78 24.30
N ASN A 141 7.49 5.60 25.23
CA ASN A 141 6.49 6.62 24.95
C ASN A 141 6.88 7.49 23.73
N ASP A 142 5.88 7.70 22.87
CA ASP A 142 5.91 8.43 21.61
C ASP A 142 6.81 7.83 20.51
N ASP A 143 7.24 6.57 20.63
CA ASP A 143 7.81 5.84 19.49
C ASP A 143 6.81 5.74 18.34
N ILE A 144 7.32 5.86 17.11
CA ILE A 144 6.57 5.68 15.88
C ILE A 144 7.03 4.37 15.23
N ILE A 145 6.11 3.42 15.11
CA ILE A 145 6.33 2.15 14.45
C ILE A 145 5.63 2.22 13.10
N SER A 146 6.38 2.01 12.02
CA SER A 146 5.83 1.88 10.68
C SER A 146 6.06 0.48 10.15
N VAL A 147 5.02 -0.13 9.60
CA VAL A 147 5.07 -1.45 8.99
C VAL A 147 4.85 -1.29 7.49
N GLN A 148 5.71 -1.89 6.68
CA GLN A 148 5.55 -1.96 5.23
C GLN A 148 5.56 -3.41 4.79
N VAL A 149 4.59 -3.77 3.98
CA VAL A 149 4.48 -5.09 3.38
C VAL A 149 4.89 -4.95 1.92
N ARG A 150 6.02 -5.57 1.54
CA ARG A 150 6.55 -5.54 0.18
C ARG A 150 6.41 -6.91 -0.48
N ARG A 151 5.97 -6.92 -1.74
CA ARG A 151 6.02 -8.11 -2.61
C ARG A 151 6.95 -7.85 -3.79
N ASN A 152 7.59 -8.91 -4.28
CA ASN A 152 8.31 -8.84 -5.55
C ASN A 152 7.30 -8.71 -6.70
N ALA A 153 7.66 -7.96 -7.75
CA ALA A 153 6.84 -7.85 -8.94
C ALA A 153 6.79 -9.20 -9.68
N VAL A 154 5.59 -9.69 -9.97
CA VAL A 154 5.37 -10.93 -10.72
C VAL A 154 5.20 -10.59 -12.21
N LEU A 155 5.48 -11.54 -13.11
CA LEU A 155 5.28 -11.35 -14.56
C LEU A 155 3.88 -10.79 -14.90
N ALA A 156 2.85 -11.23 -14.18
CA ALA A 156 1.48 -10.75 -14.34
C ALA A 156 1.35 -9.24 -14.08
N ASP A 157 2.10 -8.67 -13.13
CA ASP A 157 2.10 -7.23 -12.87
C ASP A 157 2.63 -6.44 -14.09
N TYR A 158 3.68 -6.95 -14.76
CA TYR A 158 4.21 -6.35 -15.98
C TYR A 158 3.24 -6.47 -17.16
N ILE A 159 2.60 -7.64 -17.33
CA ILE A 159 1.61 -7.85 -18.39
C ILE A 159 0.42 -6.89 -18.20
N ASN A 160 -0.06 -6.70 -16.97
CA ASN A 160 -1.16 -5.78 -16.69
C ASN A 160 -0.81 -4.32 -17.03
N ILE A 161 0.45 -3.92 -16.87
CA ILE A 161 0.92 -2.58 -17.24
C ILE A 161 1.08 -2.45 -18.76
N LEU A 162 1.57 -3.48 -19.44
CA LEU A 162 1.88 -3.44 -20.88
C LEU A 162 0.67 -3.74 -21.78
N ALA A 163 -0.30 -4.53 -21.31
CA ALA A 163 -1.45 -4.96 -22.10
C ALA A 163 -2.27 -3.80 -22.68
N PRO A 164 -2.56 -2.70 -21.95
CA PRO A 164 -3.26 -1.54 -22.51
C PRO A 164 -2.46 -0.86 -23.63
N VAL A 165 -1.13 -0.78 -23.49
CA VAL A 165 -0.25 -0.18 -24.50
C VAL A 165 -0.27 -1.02 -25.78
N ILE A 166 -0.08 -2.33 -25.67
CA ILE A 166 -0.11 -3.25 -26.81
C ILE A 166 -1.49 -3.23 -27.48
N SER A 167 -2.56 -3.24 -26.68
CA SER A 167 -3.95 -3.15 -27.17
C SER A 167 -4.20 -1.84 -27.93
N SER A 168 -3.71 -0.71 -27.44
CA SER A 168 -3.84 0.58 -28.13
C SER A 168 -3.11 0.60 -29.48
N ILE A 169 -1.90 0.05 -29.54
CA ILE A 169 -1.11 -0.06 -30.79
C ILE A 169 -1.82 -0.97 -31.78
N ALA A 170 -2.29 -2.14 -31.34
CA ALA A 170 -3.03 -3.08 -32.17
C ALA A 170 -4.30 -2.44 -32.74
N THR A 171 -5.05 -1.71 -31.90
CA THR A 171 -6.26 -0.99 -32.31
C THR A 171 -5.96 0.09 -33.35
N ALA A 172 -4.87 0.85 -33.18
CA ALA A 172 -4.44 1.87 -34.13
C ALA A 172 -4.04 1.26 -35.48
N LEU A 173 -3.30 0.15 -35.48
CA LEU A 173 -2.91 -0.57 -36.70
C LEU A 173 -4.14 -1.12 -37.45
N LEU A 174 -5.09 -1.71 -36.73
CA LEU A 174 -6.34 -2.20 -37.32
C LEU A 174 -7.16 -1.06 -37.95
N ALA A 175 -7.28 0.07 -37.26
CA ALA A 175 -7.95 1.26 -37.79
C ALA A 175 -7.28 1.76 -39.07
N TYR A 176 -5.94 1.82 -39.10
CA TYR A 176 -5.18 2.23 -40.28
C TYR A 176 -5.42 1.31 -41.49
N VAL A 177 -5.34 -0.01 -41.28
CA VAL A 177 -5.58 -1.00 -42.35
C VAL A 177 -7.02 -0.91 -42.86
N SER A 178 -8.00 -0.71 -41.97
CA SER A 178 -9.41 -0.56 -42.35
C SER A 178 -9.64 0.67 -43.25
N ILE A 179 -9.00 1.79 -42.94
CA ILE A 179 -9.11 3.02 -43.76
C ILE A 179 -8.45 2.83 -45.13
N ARG A 180 -7.31 2.12 -45.20
CA ARG A 180 -6.59 1.89 -46.46
C ARG A 180 -7.34 0.96 -47.43
N LYS A 181 -8.19 0.06 -46.94
CA LYS A 181 -8.97 -0.89 -47.75
C LYS A 181 -10.26 -0.29 -48.34
N MET A 182 -10.73 0.85 -47.84
CA MET A 182 -11.86 1.62 -48.42
C MET A 182 -11.36 2.58 -49.50
#